data_AF-A0A7R7T4P5-F1
#
_entry.id   AF-A0A7R7T4P5-F1
#
_cell.length_a   1.000
_cell.length_b   1.000
_cell.length_c   1.000
_cell.angle_alpha   90.00
_cell.angle_beta   90.00
_cell.angle_gamma   90.00
#
_symmetry.space_group_name_H-M   'P 1'
#
loop_
_entity.id
_entity.type
_entity.pdbx_description
1 polymer ?
#
loop_
_entity_poly.entity_id
_entity_poly.type
_entity_poly.pdbx_seq_one_letter_code
_entity_poly.pdbx_strand_id
1 'polypeptide(L)'
;MMSLSKTALGIVALALLAAPAVFSASPAAATSANSFPTSGIESGPLPDWKVFGFDLSTVPDDTASLAAFKASLDPTTQLGIRNRCRQDIALNPFRYSPKVRDFCWAR
;
A
#
# COMPACT_ATOMS: atom_id res chain seq x y z
N MET A 1 -65.22 -2.11 -16.40
CA MET A 1 -65.42 -3.53 -16.74
C MET A 1 -64.50 -3.90 -17.90
N MET A 2 -63.44 -4.64 -17.64
CA MET A 2 -62.84 -5.59 -18.57
C MET A 2 -62.09 -6.61 -17.71
N SER A 3 -62.37 -7.88 -17.98
CA SER A 3 -62.17 -9.01 -17.08
C SER A 3 -61.18 -9.98 -17.70
N LEU A 4 -60.42 -10.64 -16.82
CA LEU A 4 -59.82 -11.97 -16.91
C LEU A 4 -58.75 -12.26 -17.98
N SER A 5 -57.59 -12.73 -17.51
CA SER A 5 -57.00 -14.07 -17.81
C SER A 5 -55.74 -14.27 -16.94
N LYS A 6 -55.75 -15.11 -15.89
CA LYS A 6 -55.51 -16.58 -15.81
C LYS A 6 -54.01 -16.98 -15.69
N THR A 7 -53.65 -17.48 -14.49
CA THR A 7 -52.73 -18.61 -14.16
C THR A 7 -51.37 -18.75 -14.86
N ALA A 8 -50.30 -18.97 -14.08
CA ALA A 8 -49.78 -20.32 -13.78
C ALA A 8 -48.45 -20.27 -13.00
N LEU A 9 -48.26 -21.29 -12.16
CA LEU A 9 -47.07 -21.55 -11.35
C LEU A 9 -45.80 -21.73 -12.18
N GLY A 10 -44.66 -21.29 -11.61
CA GLY A 10 -43.34 -21.67 -12.09
C GLY A 10 -42.40 -21.88 -10.90
N ILE A 11 -42.36 -23.12 -10.39
CA ILE A 11 -41.31 -23.59 -9.49
C ILE A 11 -40.09 -23.90 -10.37
N VAL A 12 -38.98 -23.20 -10.14
CA VAL A 12 -37.64 -23.58 -10.65
C VAL A 12 -36.69 -23.43 -9.47
N ALA A 13 -36.54 -24.49 -8.67
CA ALA A 13 -35.54 -25.55 -8.85
C ALA A 13 -34.09 -25.04 -8.71
N LEU A 14 -33.51 -25.43 -7.57
CA LEU A 14 -32.10 -25.44 -7.19
C LEU A 14 -31.13 -25.64 -8.36
N ALA A 15 -30.11 -24.78 -8.44
CA ALA A 15 -28.83 -25.13 -9.04
C ALA A 15 -27.71 -24.70 -8.08
N LEU A 16 -27.20 -25.68 -7.32
CA LEU A 16 -25.92 -25.59 -6.63
C LEU A 16 -24.83 -25.31 -7.67
N LEU A 17 -24.24 -24.11 -7.67
CA LEU A 17 -22.94 -23.92 -8.30
C LEU A 17 -21.84 -24.39 -7.33
N ALA A 18 -21.51 -25.68 -7.44
CA ALA A 18 -20.22 -26.18 -7.01
C ALA A 18 -19.16 -25.68 -8.01
N ALA A 19 -18.36 -24.69 -7.61
CA ALA A 19 -17.21 -24.22 -8.38
C ALA A 19 -15.95 -25.01 -7.99
N PRO A 20 -15.12 -25.43 -8.95
CA PRO A 20 -14.01 -26.35 -8.73
C PRO A 20 -12.84 -25.70 -8.00
N ALA A 21 -12.40 -26.36 -6.93
CA ALA A 21 -11.11 -26.12 -6.29
C ALA A 21 -9.99 -26.69 -7.17
N VAL A 22 -9.40 -25.87 -8.04
CA VAL A 22 -8.07 -26.10 -8.61
C VAL A 22 -7.47 -24.76 -9.02
N PHE A 23 -6.64 -24.18 -8.16
CA PHE A 23 -5.58 -23.29 -8.63
C PHE A 23 -4.25 -23.87 -8.13
N SER A 24 -3.61 -24.61 -9.04
CA SER A 24 -2.19 -24.95 -8.98
C SER A 24 -1.38 -23.65 -8.88
N ALA A 25 -0.84 -23.37 -7.70
CA ALA A 25 0.28 -22.46 -7.55
C ALA A 25 1.57 -23.28 -7.61
N SER A 26 2.06 -23.52 -8.83
CA SER A 26 3.44 -23.95 -9.08
C SER A 26 4.38 -22.73 -9.02
N PRO A 27 5.70 -22.96 -8.80
CA PRO A 27 6.46 -22.27 -7.77
C PRO A 27 6.93 -20.86 -8.15
N ALA A 28 7.35 -20.16 -7.11
CA ALA A 28 8.01 -18.87 -7.11
C ALA A 28 8.98 -18.68 -8.31
N ALA A 29 8.57 -17.84 -9.25
CA ALA A 29 9.51 -17.14 -10.11
C ALA A 29 10.14 -16.02 -9.26
N ALA A 30 11.24 -16.35 -8.58
CA ALA A 30 12.17 -15.36 -8.04
C ALA A 30 12.87 -14.67 -9.22
N THR A 31 12.17 -13.74 -9.86
CA THR A 31 12.75 -12.84 -10.85
C THR A 31 13.65 -11.85 -10.14
N SER A 32 14.96 -12.03 -10.41
CA SER A 32 16.07 -11.16 -10.06
C SER A 32 16.10 -10.68 -8.60
N ALA A 33 16.86 -11.40 -7.77
CA ALA A 33 17.61 -10.76 -6.72
C ALA A 33 18.52 -9.70 -7.38
N ASN A 34 18.03 -8.46 -7.48
CA ASN A 34 18.91 -7.30 -7.56
C ASN A 34 19.83 -7.45 -6.37
N SER A 35 21.07 -7.83 -6.65
CA SER A 35 22.12 -8.00 -5.66
C SER A 35 22.45 -6.60 -5.17
N PHE A 36 21.64 -6.09 -4.24
CA PHE A 36 21.97 -4.87 -3.52
C PHE A 36 23.23 -5.20 -2.72
N PRO A 37 24.33 -4.47 -2.92
CA PRO A 37 25.54 -4.72 -2.16
C PRO A 37 25.16 -4.59 -0.68
N THR A 38 25.33 -5.69 0.06
CA THR A 38 25.38 -5.69 1.53
C THR A 38 26.72 -5.04 1.92
N SER A 39 26.87 -3.76 1.58
CA SER A 39 27.99 -2.94 2.00
C SER A 39 27.55 -2.22 3.27
N GLY A 40 27.91 -2.82 4.40
CA GLY A 40 27.72 -2.24 5.72
C GLY A 40 26.36 -2.59 6.31
N ILE A 41 26.39 -3.34 7.41
CA ILE A 41 25.29 -3.35 8.36
C ILE A 41 25.25 -1.93 8.93
N GLU A 42 24.52 -1.01 8.28
CA GLU A 42 24.09 0.23 8.92
C GLU A 42 23.22 -0.21 10.09
N SER A 43 23.83 -0.40 11.26
CA SER A 43 23.13 -0.66 12.53
C SER A 43 22.40 0.63 12.92
N GLY A 44 21.27 0.88 12.28
CA GLY A 44 20.46 2.06 12.52
C GLY A 44 19.20 2.11 11.65
N PRO A 45 18.23 2.96 12.01
CA PRO A 45 17.08 3.22 11.15
C PRO A 45 17.53 3.74 9.78
N LEU A 46 16.84 3.35 8.70
CA LEU A 46 17.18 3.84 7.36
C LEU A 46 17.11 5.39 7.32
N PRO A 47 18.12 6.05 6.75
CA PRO A 47 18.08 7.49 6.57
C PRO A 47 17.02 7.87 5.52
N ASP A 48 16.39 9.02 5.72
CA ASP A 48 15.26 9.55 4.95
C ASP A 48 15.52 9.66 3.44
N TRP A 49 16.72 10.10 3.01
CA TRP A 49 17.11 10.10 1.59
C TRP A 49 17.04 8.71 0.94
N LYS A 50 17.26 7.63 1.71
CA LYS A 50 17.17 6.25 1.24
C LYS A 50 15.72 5.75 1.18
N VAL A 51 14.81 6.42 1.90
CA VAL A 51 13.37 6.09 1.96
C VAL A 51 12.58 6.84 0.89
N PHE A 52 12.79 8.15 0.77
CA PHE A 52 11.99 9.04 -0.09
C PHE A 52 12.76 9.65 -1.26
N GLY A 53 14.10 9.52 -1.29
CA GLY A 53 14.94 10.13 -2.32
C GLY A 53 15.32 11.59 -2.06
N PHE A 54 14.96 12.15 -0.91
CA PHE A 54 15.33 13.49 -0.46
C PHE A 54 15.61 13.50 1.03
N ASP A 55 16.38 14.50 1.47
CA ASP A 55 16.78 14.65 2.86
C ASP A 55 15.74 15.42 3.67
N LEU A 56 15.28 14.86 4.80
CA LEU A 56 14.38 15.51 5.76
C LEU A 56 15.15 16.29 6.83
N SER A 57 16.48 16.24 6.89
CA SER A 57 17.32 16.91 7.89
C SER A 57 17.08 18.42 7.95
N THR A 58 16.78 19.04 6.79
CA THR A 58 16.53 20.48 6.64
C THR A 58 15.13 20.91 7.06
N VAL A 59 14.19 19.97 7.16
CA VAL A 59 12.80 20.25 7.56
C VAL A 59 12.72 20.21 9.08
N PRO A 60 12.16 21.23 9.75
CA PRO A 60 11.88 21.16 11.18
C PRO A 60 11.03 19.94 11.54
N ASP A 61 11.31 19.32 12.69
CA ASP A 61 10.65 18.08 13.13
C ASP A 61 9.29 18.32 13.81
N ASP A 62 8.58 19.36 13.38
CA ASP A 62 7.21 19.65 13.82
C ASP A 62 6.21 19.24 12.75
N THR A 63 5.04 18.77 13.18
CA THR A 63 3.99 18.23 12.29
C THR A 63 3.59 19.22 11.20
N ALA A 64 3.55 20.52 11.50
CA ALA A 64 3.13 21.55 10.55
C ALA A 64 4.18 21.75 9.45
N SER A 65 5.47 21.84 9.81
CA SER A 65 6.58 21.93 8.85
C SER A 65 6.68 20.68 7.98
N LEU A 66 6.51 19.49 8.56
CA LEU A 66 6.51 18.22 7.82
C LEU A 66 5.32 18.14 6.85
N ALA A 67 4.13 18.55 7.27
CA ALA A 67 2.95 18.61 6.41
C ALA A 67 3.10 19.65 5.29
N ALA A 68 3.62 20.83 5.60
CA ALA A 68 3.87 21.89 4.62
C ALA A 68 4.92 21.45 3.58
N PHE A 69 6.01 20.82 4.01
CA PHE A 69 7.00 20.26 3.10
C PHE A 69 6.37 19.20 2.20
N LYS A 70 5.62 18.25 2.76
CA LYS A 70 4.91 17.23 1.99
C LYS A 70 3.94 17.83 0.97
N ALA A 71 3.22 18.89 1.33
CA ALA A 71 2.31 19.61 0.44
C ALA A 71 3.04 20.40 -0.67
N SER A 72 4.31 20.79 -0.44
CA SER A 72 5.14 21.48 -1.44
C SER A 72 5.69 20.56 -2.53
N LEU A 73 5.68 19.25 -2.30
CA LEU A 73 6.15 18.25 -3.27
C LEU A 73 5.16 18.11 -4.44
N ASP A 74 5.65 17.66 -5.59
CA ASP A 74 4.78 17.39 -6.73
C ASP A 74 3.76 16.26 -6.42
N PRO A 75 2.58 16.25 -7.09
CA PRO A 75 1.53 15.28 -6.81
C PRO A 75 1.95 13.82 -6.95
N THR A 76 2.88 13.52 -7.86
CA THR A 76 3.38 12.16 -8.10
C THR A 76 4.24 11.70 -6.93
N THR A 77 5.11 12.57 -6.43
CA THR A 77 5.93 12.32 -5.24
C THR A 77 5.06 12.18 -4.00
N GLN A 78 4.05 13.04 -3.82
CA GLN A 78 3.09 12.90 -2.72
C GLN A 78 2.39 11.52 -2.74
N LEU A 79 1.97 11.06 -3.93
CA LEU A 79 1.36 9.75 -4.11
C LEU A 79 2.35 8.61 -3.80
N GLY A 80 3.59 8.73 -4.29
CA GLY A 80 4.66 7.77 -4.04
C GLY A 80 4.98 7.62 -2.54
N ILE A 81 5.09 8.74 -1.83
CA ILE A 81 5.26 8.79 -0.37
C ILE A 81 4.08 8.12 0.32
N ARG A 82 2.84 8.51 -0.02
CA ARG A 82 1.63 7.95 0.59
C ARG A 82 1.57 6.43 0.45
N ASN A 83 1.89 5.92 -0.74
CA ASN A 83 1.90 4.48 -1.00
C ASN A 83 2.99 3.78 -0.18
N ARG A 84 4.20 4.36 -0.09
CA ARG A 84 5.30 3.82 0.72
C ARG A 84 4.95 3.78 2.21
N CYS A 85 4.40 4.87 2.71
CA CYS A 85 3.98 4.98 4.10
C CYS A 85 2.99 3.87 4.48
N ARG A 86 2.06 3.54 3.58
CA ARG A 86 1.05 2.50 3.81
C ARG A 86 1.55 1.07 3.58
N GLN A 87 2.39 0.85 2.58
CA GLN A 87 2.76 -0.51 2.16
C GLN A 87 4.06 -1.01 2.79
N ASP A 88 4.91 -0.11 3.28
CA ASP A 88 6.23 -0.48 3.79
C ASP A 88 6.42 0.00 5.24
N ILE A 89 6.30 1.31 5.47
CA ILE A 89 6.57 1.91 6.79
C ILE A 89 5.52 1.50 7.82
N ALA A 90 4.25 1.35 7.43
CA ALA A 90 3.21 0.85 8.32
C ALA A 90 3.42 -0.61 8.75
N LEU A 91 4.05 -1.44 7.90
CA LEU A 91 4.30 -2.85 8.19
C LEU A 91 5.56 -3.04 9.05
N ASN A 92 6.58 -2.19 8.85
CA ASN A 92 7.88 -2.31 9.51
C ASN A 92 8.36 -0.97 10.11
N PRO A 93 7.62 -0.31 11.02
CA PRO A 93 7.90 1.05 11.46
C PRO A 93 9.28 1.19 12.13
N PHE A 94 9.76 0.15 12.82
CA PHE A 94 11.04 0.16 13.54
C PHE A 94 12.28 0.18 12.64
N ARG A 95 12.12 -0.04 11.33
CA ARG A 95 13.21 0.08 10.35
C ARG A 95 13.51 1.53 9.97
N TYR A 96 12.64 2.47 10.34
CA TYR A 96 12.66 3.86 9.90
C TYR A 96 12.89 4.80 11.09
N SER A 97 13.50 5.95 10.82
CA SER A 97 13.69 6.97 11.85
C SER A 97 12.32 7.49 12.35
N PRO A 98 12.23 7.99 13.61
CA PRO A 98 11.00 8.61 14.12
C PRO A 98 10.48 9.71 13.20
N LYS A 99 11.38 10.57 12.70
CA LYS A 99 11.07 11.64 11.76
C LYS A 99 10.43 11.16 10.45
N VAL A 100 10.91 10.06 9.87
CA VAL A 100 10.30 9.45 8.67
C VAL A 100 8.87 8.97 8.96
N ARG A 101 8.65 8.39 10.14
CA ARG A 101 7.32 7.93 10.57
C ARG A 101 6.38 9.13 10.78
N ASP A 102 6.87 10.20 11.38
CA ASP A 102 6.08 11.41 11.63
C ASP A 102 5.74 12.11 10.31
N PHE A 103 6.70 12.23 9.38
CA PHE A 103 6.47 12.75 8.04
C PHE A 103 5.39 11.96 7.26
N CYS A 104 5.37 10.64 7.42
CA CYS A 104 4.37 9.78 6.78
C CYS A 104 2.94 10.13 7.20
N TRP A 105 2.75 10.50 8.46
CA TRP A 105 1.43 10.73 9.06
C TRP A 105 1.12 12.20 9.32
N ALA A 106 2.06 13.11 9.07
CA ALA A 106 1.84 14.55 9.07
C ALA A 106 0.74 14.94 8.08
N ARG A 107 -0.15 15.81 8.55
CA ARG A 107 -1.34 16.33 7.87
C ARG A 107 -1.52 17.81 8.17
#